data_AF-A0A8E2WHB5-F1
#
_entry.id   AF-A0A8E2WHB5-F1
#
_cell.length_a   1.000
_cell.length_b   1.000
_cell.length_c   1.000
_cell.angle_alpha   90.00
_cell.angle_beta   90.00
_cell.angle_gamma   90.00
#
_symmetry.space_group_name_H-M   'P 1'
#
loop_
_entity.id
_entity.type
_entity.pdbx_description
1 polymer ?
#
loop_
_entity_poly.entity_id
_entity_poly.type
_entity_poly.pdbx_seq_one_letter_code
_entity_poly.pdbx_strand_id
1 'polypeptide(L)'
;MNARFSLTSIVLLLALFFAGTALAVKPDEMLPDPALEARARALSEGLRCMVCQNQSIDESDADLARDLRILVRQRLVAGDTDQQVMDYVVSRYGEFVLLKPRFDLRNALLWGTPVLLLLVGGVFIVLTARSRRTLATKSLSAEEQASLDAILRRD
;
A
#
# COMPACT_ATOMS: atom_id res chain seq x y z
N MET A 1 -3.18 9.95 53.41
CA MET A 1 -4.41 9.84 52.59
C MET A 1 -4.13 9.32 51.16
N ASN A 2 -3.00 8.62 50.92
CA ASN A 2 -2.51 8.38 49.54
C ASN A 2 -2.38 6.89 49.14
N ALA A 3 -2.72 5.95 50.03
CA ALA A 3 -2.57 4.52 49.75
C ALA A 3 -3.76 3.90 48.98
N ARG A 4 -4.95 4.52 49.04
CA ARG A 4 -6.17 3.98 48.40
C ARG A 4 -6.22 4.15 46.88
N PHE A 5 -5.56 5.18 46.34
CA PHE A 5 -5.41 5.37 44.89
C PHE A 5 -4.35 4.46 44.25
N SER A 6 -3.40 3.93 45.05
CA SER A 6 -2.33 3.07 44.54
C SER A 6 -2.82 1.63 44.26
N LEU A 7 -3.62 1.06 45.16
CA LEU A 7 -4.08 -0.32 45.02
C LEU A 7 -5.07 -0.48 43.85
N THR A 8 -5.98 0.47 43.66
CA THR A 8 -6.94 0.46 42.54
C THR A 8 -6.23 0.61 41.20
N SER A 9 -5.19 1.45 41.12
CA SER A 9 -4.38 1.63 39.92
C SER A 9 -3.58 0.36 39.59
N ILE A 10 -3.03 -0.31 40.60
CA ILE A 10 -2.31 -1.59 40.44
C ILE A 10 -3.26 -2.70 39.96
N VAL A 11 -4.46 -2.80 40.56
CA VAL A 11 -5.48 -3.77 40.13
C VAL A 11 -5.93 -3.51 38.70
N LEU A 12 -6.13 -2.26 38.31
CA LEU A 12 -6.49 -1.89 36.93
C LEU A 12 -5.38 -2.23 35.93
N LEU A 13 -4.11 -1.94 36.27
CA LEU A 13 -2.96 -2.27 35.43
C LEU A 13 -2.76 -3.78 35.29
N LEU A 14 -2.96 -4.54 36.37
CA LEU A 14 -2.96 -6.00 36.32
C LEU A 14 -4.11 -6.54 35.46
N ALA A 15 -5.32 -5.98 35.59
CA ALA A 15 -6.46 -6.39 34.77
C ALA A 15 -6.23 -6.12 33.27
N LEU A 16 -5.60 -4.99 32.93
CA LEU A 16 -5.20 -4.68 31.55
C LEU A 16 -4.08 -5.59 31.05
N PHE A 17 -3.15 -6.00 31.91
CA PHE A 17 -2.07 -6.94 31.57
C PHE A 17 -2.60 -8.37 31.32
N PHE A 18 -3.68 -8.75 32.01
CA PHE A 18 -4.37 -10.03 31.82
C PHE A 18 -5.49 -9.98 30.77
N ALA A 19 -5.72 -8.84 30.12
CA ALA A 19 -6.62 -8.76 28.97
C ALA A 19 -5.99 -9.53 27.80
N GLY A 20 -6.30 -10.83 27.71
CA GLY A 20 -5.85 -11.67 26.61
C GLY A 20 -6.34 -11.16 25.26
N THR A 21 -5.66 -11.57 24.19
CA THR A 21 -6.12 -11.32 22.82
C THR A 21 -7.46 -12.01 22.60
N ALA A 22 -8.53 -11.22 22.46
CA ALA A 22 -9.81 -11.76 22.02
C ALA A 22 -9.64 -12.25 20.58
N LEU A 23 -9.67 -13.57 20.37
CA LEU A 23 -9.68 -14.14 19.02
C LEU A 23 -11.12 -14.04 18.52
N ALA A 24 -11.48 -12.87 18.00
CA ALA A 24 -12.82 -12.53 17.54
C ALA A 24 -13.14 -13.23 16.21
N VAL A 25 -13.38 -14.54 16.25
CA VAL A 25 -14.06 -15.27 15.18
C VAL A 25 -15.33 -15.86 15.75
N LYS A 26 -16.43 -15.73 15.02
CA LYS A 26 -17.69 -16.32 15.46
C LYS A 26 -17.58 -17.85 15.41
N PRO A 27 -17.90 -18.58 16.50
CA PRO A 27 -17.67 -20.02 16.59
C PRO A 27 -18.38 -20.85 15.51
N ASP A 28 -19.45 -20.32 14.92
CA ASP A 28 -20.23 -20.95 13.84
C ASP A 28 -19.45 -21.09 12.53
N GLU A 29 -18.38 -20.32 12.34
CA GLU A 29 -17.59 -20.34 11.11
C GLU A 29 -16.41 -21.32 11.16
N MET A 30 -15.97 -21.77 12.34
CA MET A 30 -14.71 -22.49 12.50
C MET A 30 -14.77 -23.91 11.95
N LEU A 31 -13.72 -24.32 11.23
CA LEU A 31 -13.58 -25.70 10.79
C LEU A 31 -13.22 -26.64 11.96
N PRO A 32 -13.74 -27.89 11.97
CA PRO A 32 -13.36 -28.89 12.98
C PRO A 32 -11.88 -29.29 12.90
N ASP A 33 -11.30 -29.26 11.70
CA ASP A 33 -9.88 -29.55 11.49
C ASP A 33 -9.03 -28.30 11.78
N PRO A 34 -8.19 -28.31 12.84
CA PRO A 34 -7.39 -27.15 13.22
C PRO A 34 -6.34 -26.77 12.16
N ALA A 35 -5.87 -27.72 11.34
CA ALA A 35 -4.91 -27.42 10.28
C ALA A 35 -5.57 -26.66 9.12
N LEU A 36 -6.78 -27.07 8.74
CA LEU A 36 -7.56 -26.35 7.74
C LEU A 36 -8.04 -24.98 8.24
N GLU A 37 -8.42 -24.88 9.51
CA GLU A 37 -8.80 -23.59 10.10
C GLU A 37 -7.63 -22.59 10.12
N ALA A 38 -6.42 -23.05 10.48
CA ALA A 38 -5.22 -22.22 10.43
C ALA A 38 -4.92 -21.71 9.01
N ARG A 39 -5.07 -22.58 7.99
CA ARG A 39 -4.97 -22.20 6.58
C ARG A 39 -6.04 -21.18 6.18
N ALA A 40 -7.29 -21.40 6.61
CA ALA A 40 -8.40 -20.49 6.31
C ALA A 40 -8.14 -19.08 6.85
N ARG A 41 -7.61 -18.97 8.07
CA ARG A 41 -7.22 -17.70 8.68
C ARG A 41 -6.10 -17.01 7.91
N ALA A 42 -5.02 -17.74 7.60
CA ALA A 42 -3.90 -17.19 6.83
C ALA A 42 -4.34 -16.64 5.46
N LEU A 43 -5.26 -17.33 4.78
CA LEU A 43 -5.83 -16.85 3.52
C LEU A 43 -6.73 -15.62 3.73
N SER A 44 -7.51 -15.61 4.80
CA SER A 44 -8.43 -14.52 5.15
C SER A 44 -7.70 -13.20 5.49
N GLU A 45 -6.53 -13.27 6.11
CA GLU A 45 -5.66 -12.10 6.33
C GLU A 45 -5.18 -11.47 5.01
N GLY A 46 -5.02 -12.29 3.96
CA GLY A 46 -4.60 -11.85 2.62
C GLY A 46 -5.71 -11.22 1.77
N LEU A 47 -6.96 -11.28 2.23
CA LEU A 47 -8.14 -10.78 1.52
C LEU A 47 -8.69 -9.54 2.22
N ARG A 48 -9.04 -8.50 1.47
CA ARG A 48 -9.63 -7.26 2.00
C ARG A 48 -11.15 -7.33 2.05
N CYS A 49 -11.73 -6.69 3.06
CA CYS A 49 -13.15 -6.38 3.06
C CYS A 49 -13.43 -5.22 2.08
N MET A 50 -14.14 -5.50 0.99
CA MET A 50 -14.45 -4.52 -0.06
C MET A 50 -15.40 -3.39 0.37
N VAL A 51 -16.10 -3.58 1.50
CA VAL A 51 -17.01 -2.58 2.09
C VAL A 51 -16.40 -1.86 3.30
N CYS A 52 -15.16 -2.18 3.66
CA CYS A 52 -14.48 -1.65 4.84
C CYS A 52 -13.27 -0.79 4.46
N GLN A 53 -12.75 -0.01 5.40
CA GLN A 53 -11.58 0.84 5.18
C GLN A 53 -10.27 0.06 5.37
N ASN A 54 -9.78 -0.55 4.28
CA ASN A 54 -8.46 -1.20 4.22
C ASN A 54 -8.23 -2.23 5.35
N GLN A 55 -9.25 -3.04 5.63
CA GLN A 55 -9.25 -4.08 6.65
C GLN A 55 -9.25 -5.45 5.97
N SER A 56 -8.61 -6.45 6.59
CA SER A 56 -8.73 -7.83 6.11
C SER A 56 -10.14 -8.39 6.35
N ILE A 57 -10.52 -9.45 5.63
CA ILE A 57 -11.77 -10.15 5.95
C ILE A 57 -11.62 -10.95 7.24
N ASP A 58 -10.42 -11.24 7.74
CA ASP A 58 -10.24 -11.92 9.03
C ASP A 58 -10.64 -11.02 10.21
N GLU A 59 -10.31 -9.72 10.12
CA GLU A 59 -10.55 -8.73 11.18
C GLU A 59 -11.93 -8.08 11.13
N SER A 60 -12.63 -8.18 9.98
CA SER A 60 -13.86 -7.43 9.73
C SER A 60 -15.12 -8.17 10.17
N ASP A 61 -16.00 -7.50 10.90
CA ASP A 61 -17.32 -8.04 11.28
C ASP A 61 -18.42 -7.84 10.22
N ALA A 62 -18.10 -7.25 9.06
CA ALA A 62 -19.07 -7.02 8.00
C ALA A 62 -19.66 -8.34 7.45
N ASP A 63 -20.93 -8.31 7.04
CA ASP A 63 -21.61 -9.48 6.47
C ASP A 63 -20.88 -10.02 5.23
N LEU A 64 -20.37 -9.12 4.37
CA LEU A 64 -19.57 -9.51 3.21
C LEU A 64 -18.26 -10.23 3.61
N ALA A 65 -17.62 -9.80 4.70
CA ALA A 65 -16.41 -10.44 5.18
C ALA A 65 -16.71 -11.84 5.72
N ARG A 66 -17.84 -12.00 6.44
CA ARG A 66 -18.36 -13.31 6.87
C ARG A 66 -18.59 -14.24 5.68
N ASP A 67 -19.28 -13.78 4.64
CA ASP A 67 -19.57 -14.60 3.46
C ASP A 67 -18.29 -15.08 2.76
N LEU A 68 -17.30 -14.19 2.64
CA LEU A 68 -15.99 -14.54 2.06
C LEU A 68 -15.20 -15.53 2.92
N ARG A 69 -15.21 -15.36 4.25
CA ARG A 69 -14.58 -16.28 5.19
C ARG A 69 -15.20 -17.68 5.13
N ILE A 70 -16.53 -17.75 5.03
CA ILE A 70 -17.25 -19.02 4.83
C ILE A 70 -16.86 -19.63 3.48
N LEU A 71 -16.80 -18.83 2.42
CA LEU A 71 -16.41 -19.29 1.08
C LEU A 71 -15.00 -19.89 1.07
N VAL A 72 -14.02 -19.21 1.67
CA VAL A 72 -12.64 -19.71 1.78
C VAL A 72 -12.61 -21.08 2.44
N ARG A 73 -13.32 -21.25 3.56
CA ARG A 73 -13.41 -22.53 4.27
C ARG A 73 -14.06 -23.63 3.44
N GLN A 74 -15.14 -23.32 2.73
CA GLN A 74 -15.80 -24.26 1.83
C GLN A 74 -14.84 -24.76 0.73
N ARG A 75 -14.02 -23.86 0.16
CA ARG A 75 -13.03 -24.24 -0.87
C ARG A 75 -11.92 -25.12 -0.30
N LEU A 76 -11.43 -24.82 0.90
CA LEU A 76 -10.44 -25.64 1.59
C LEU A 76 -10.96 -27.05 1.90
N VAL A 77 -12.21 -27.16 2.38
CA VAL A 77 -12.88 -28.46 2.61
C VAL A 77 -13.09 -29.21 1.30
N ALA A 78 -13.32 -28.51 0.19
CA ALA A 78 -13.42 -29.11 -1.14
C ALA A 78 -12.07 -29.63 -1.69
N GLY A 79 -10.97 -29.43 -0.97
CA GLY A 79 -9.64 -29.92 -1.35
C GLY A 79 -8.80 -28.95 -2.18
N ASP A 80 -9.23 -27.70 -2.32
CA ASP A 80 -8.46 -26.69 -3.05
C ASP A 80 -7.13 -26.36 -2.34
N THR A 81 -6.09 -26.14 -3.14
CA THR A 81 -4.84 -25.51 -2.71
C THR A 81 -5.05 -24.03 -2.41
N ASP A 82 -4.20 -23.43 -1.58
CA ASP A 82 -4.29 -22.00 -1.22
C ASP A 82 -4.38 -21.09 -2.45
N GLN A 83 -3.58 -21.39 -3.48
CA GLN A 83 -3.59 -20.65 -4.75
C GLN A 83 -4.93 -20.79 -5.48
N GLN A 84 -5.51 -21.99 -5.53
CA GLN A 84 -6.82 -22.21 -6.16
C GLN A 84 -7.94 -21.50 -5.40
N VAL A 85 -7.89 -21.46 -4.06
CA VAL A 85 -8.84 -20.68 -3.26
C VAL A 85 -8.76 -19.20 -3.61
N MET A 86 -7.54 -18.64 -3.65
CA MET A 86 -7.32 -17.24 -3.97
C MET A 86 -7.72 -16.90 -5.41
N ASP A 87 -7.39 -17.76 -6.38
CA ASP A 87 -7.79 -17.61 -7.78
C ASP A 87 -9.31 -17.68 -7.94
N TYR A 88 -9.98 -18.56 -7.21
CA TYR A 88 -11.43 -18.65 -7.20
C TYR A 88 -12.08 -17.37 -6.68
N VAL A 89 -11.60 -16.85 -5.54
CA VAL A 89 -12.10 -15.59 -4.97
C VAL A 89 -11.85 -14.42 -5.94
N VAL A 90 -10.65 -14.32 -6.51
CA VAL A 90 -10.33 -13.27 -7.51
C VAL A 90 -11.18 -13.38 -8.77
N SER A 91 -11.49 -14.59 -9.24
CA SER A 91 -12.34 -14.78 -10.43
C SER A 91 -13.77 -14.24 -10.24
N ARG A 92 -14.23 -14.16 -8.99
CA ARG A 92 -15.58 -13.72 -8.60
C ARG A 92 -15.63 -12.25 -8.20
N TYR A 93 -14.64 -11.80 -7.44
CA TYR A 93 -14.63 -10.48 -6.79
C TYR A 93 -13.57 -9.52 -7.37
N GLY A 94 -12.79 -9.98 -8.35
CA GLY A 94 -11.71 -9.21 -8.96
C GLY A 94 -10.45 -9.15 -8.11
N GLU A 95 -9.38 -8.58 -8.67
CA GLU A 95 -8.08 -8.49 -7.97
C GLU A 95 -8.11 -7.52 -6.78
N PHE A 96 -9.04 -6.58 -6.77
CA PHE A 96 -9.21 -5.63 -5.66
C PHE A 96 -9.56 -6.32 -4.34
N VAL A 97 -10.04 -7.56 -4.36
CA VAL A 97 -10.26 -8.34 -3.12
C VAL A 97 -8.94 -8.71 -2.43
N LEU A 98 -7.82 -8.73 -3.13
CA LEU A 98 -6.52 -9.03 -2.53
C LEU A 98 -6.02 -7.84 -1.72
N LEU A 99 -5.58 -8.06 -0.49
CA LEU A 99 -4.96 -7.00 0.31
C LEU A 99 -3.61 -6.58 -0.30
N LYS A 100 -2.89 -7.52 -0.90
CA LYS A 100 -1.66 -7.29 -1.67
C LYS A 100 -1.90 -7.63 -3.15
N PRO A 101 -1.76 -6.67 -4.08
CA PRO A 101 -1.93 -6.93 -5.50
C PRO A 101 -0.86 -7.89 -6.02
N ARG A 102 -1.16 -8.60 -7.11
CA ARG A 102 -0.22 -9.56 -7.70
C ARG A 102 0.90 -8.80 -8.39
N PHE A 103 2.11 -9.37 -8.38
CA PHE A 103 3.20 -8.82 -9.16
C PHE A 103 3.04 -9.26 -10.62
N ASP A 104 2.25 -8.50 -11.38
CA ASP A 104 2.10 -8.68 -12.82
C ASP A 104 2.66 -7.49 -13.61
N LEU A 105 2.72 -7.62 -14.94
CA LEU A 105 3.26 -6.57 -15.80
C LEU A 105 2.48 -5.25 -15.70
N ARG A 106 1.17 -5.31 -15.42
CA ARG A 106 0.29 -4.15 -15.36
C ARG A 106 0.57 -3.35 -14.08
N ASN A 107 0.65 -4.03 -12.95
CA ASN A 107 1.00 -3.45 -11.65
C ASN A 107 2.46 -2.95 -11.64
N ALA A 108 3.38 -3.70 -12.26
CA ALA A 108 4.77 -3.28 -12.42
C ALA A 108 4.88 -1.99 -13.26
N LEU A 109 4.14 -1.87 -14.36
CA LEU A 109 4.11 -0.65 -15.18
C LEU A 109 3.56 0.55 -14.39
N LEU A 110 2.49 0.34 -13.61
CA LEU A 110 1.89 1.37 -12.78
C LEU A 110 2.89 1.88 -11.72
N TRP A 111 3.61 0.99 -11.05
CA TRP A 111 4.64 1.37 -10.07
C TRP A 111 5.92 1.92 -10.69
N GLY A 112 6.25 1.55 -11.93
CA GLY A 112 7.39 2.09 -12.68
C GLY A 112 7.13 3.49 -13.24
N THR A 113 5.87 3.89 -13.39
CA THR A 113 5.48 5.17 -14.01
C THR A 113 6.11 6.39 -13.32
N PRO A 114 6.13 6.53 -11.98
CA PRO A 114 6.79 7.66 -11.32
C PRO A 114 8.29 7.76 -11.66
N VAL A 115 9.00 6.63 -11.68
CA VAL A 115 10.43 6.60 -12.02
C VAL A 115 10.64 6.98 -13.49
N LEU A 116 9.83 6.43 -14.39
CA LEU A 116 9.87 6.76 -15.81
C LEU A 116 9.65 8.25 -16.05
N LEU A 117 8.65 8.85 -15.40
CA LEU A 117 8.36 10.29 -15.51
C LEU A 117 9.51 11.14 -14.97
N LEU A 118 10.12 10.76 -13.85
CA LEU A 118 11.29 11.45 -13.31
C LEU A 118 12.47 11.41 -14.27
N LEU A 119 12.74 10.26 -14.89
CA LEU A 119 13.83 10.12 -15.87
C LEU A 119 13.57 10.94 -17.12
N VAL A 120 12.38 10.82 -17.71
CA VAL A 120 12.01 11.56 -18.92
C VAL A 120 12.01 13.07 -18.66
N GLY A 121 11.39 13.51 -17.56
CA GLY A 121 11.36 14.92 -17.17
C GLY A 121 12.76 15.47 -16.85
N GLY A 122 13.58 14.71 -16.12
CA GLY A 122 14.96 15.07 -15.81
C GLY A 122 15.82 15.23 -17.06
N VAL A 123 15.74 14.28 -17.99
CA VAL A 123 16.43 14.35 -19.29
C VAL A 123 15.96 15.58 -20.06
N PHE A 124 14.65 15.82 -20.15
CA PHE A 124 14.09 16.99 -20.82
C PHE A 124 14.61 18.31 -20.25
N ILE A 125 14.66 18.45 -18.91
CA ILE A 125 15.21 19.64 -18.24
C ILE A 125 16.69 19.83 -18.57
N VAL A 126 17.50 18.76 -18.50
CA VAL A 126 18.94 18.85 -18.80
C VAL A 126 19.19 19.25 -20.25
N LEU A 127 18.47 18.67 -21.21
CA LEU A 127 18.61 18.97 -22.63
C LEU A 127 18.22 20.43 -22.92
N THR A 128 17.10 20.90 -22.36
CA THR A 128 16.65 22.29 -22.56
C THR A 128 17.56 23.30 -21.87
N ALA A 129 18.04 23.04 -20.65
CA ALA A 129 18.98 23.90 -19.93
C ALA A 129 20.32 24.05 -20.68
N ARG A 130 20.83 22.97 -21.28
CA ARG A 130 22.04 23.01 -22.12
C ARG A 130 21.88 23.90 -23.34
N SER A 131 20.76 23.78 -24.05
CA SER A 131 20.48 24.60 -25.24
C SER A 131 20.42 26.11 -24.95
N ARG A 132 19.92 26.51 -23.77
CA ARG A 132 19.84 27.92 -23.36
C ARG A 132 21.20 28.52 -23.02
N ARG A 133 22.12 27.74 -22.42
CA ARG A 133 23.48 28.21 -22.12
C ARG A 133 24.27 28.51 -23.39
N THR A 134 24.12 27.71 -24.44
CA THR A 134 24.74 27.97 -25.75
C THR A 134 24.28 29.29 -26.39
N LEU A 135 23.02 29.70 -26.19
CA LEU A 135 22.52 30.99 -26.68
C LEU A 135 23.08 32.18 -25.89
N ALA A 136 23.25 32.03 -24.57
CA ALA A 136 23.82 33.06 -23.71
C ALA A 136 25.33 33.30 -23.93
N THR A 137 26.01 32.40 -24.64
CA THR A 137 27.47 32.48 -24.89
C THR A 137 27.78 32.92 -26.32
N LYS A 138 26.78 33.41 -27.08
CA LYS A 138 27.07 34.07 -28.36
C LYS A 138 27.85 35.36 -28.04
N SER A 139 29.17 35.34 -28.24
CA SER A 139 30.04 36.49 -28.02
C SER A 139 29.59 37.67 -28.88
N LEU A 140 29.65 38.88 -28.34
CA LEU A 140 29.32 40.09 -29.08
C LEU A 140 30.12 40.13 -30.38
N SER A 141 29.45 40.48 -31.48
CA SER A 141 30.13 40.79 -32.73
C SER A 141 31.05 42.00 -32.53
N ALA A 142 32.06 42.14 -33.38
CA ALA A 142 33.01 43.25 -33.28
C ALA A 142 32.30 44.63 -33.28
N GLU A 143 31.18 44.76 -34.00
CA GLU A 143 30.35 45.97 -34.05
C GLU A 143 29.56 46.23 -32.77
N GLU A 144 29.01 45.18 -32.15
CA GLU A 144 28.32 45.28 -30.86
C GLU A 144 29.32 45.62 -29.74
N GLN A 145 30.52 45.04 -29.77
CA GLN A 145 31.58 45.34 -28.81
C GLN A 145 32.07 46.79 -28.94
N ALA A 146 32.29 47.27 -30.16
CA ALA A 146 32.70 48.65 -30.41
C ALA A 146 31.63 49.67 -29.98
N SER A 147 30.35 49.35 -30.17
CA SER A 147 29.23 50.18 -29.72
C SER A 147 29.15 50.24 -28.19
N LEU A 148 29.39 49.12 -27.50
CA LEU A 148 29.42 49.06 -26.04
C LEU A 148 30.56 49.90 -25.45
N ASP A 149 31.76 49.78 -26.01
CA ASP A 149 32.93 50.56 -25.58
C ASP A 149 32.74 52.06 -25.80
N ALA A 150 32.04 52.47 -26.86
CA ALA A 150 31.70 53.86 -27.11
C ALA A 150 30.74 54.44 -26.07
N ILE A 151 29.80 53.63 -25.56
CA ILE A 151 28.87 54.03 -24.49
C ILE A 151 29.60 54.12 -23.15
N LEU A 152 30.41 53.11 -22.80
CA LEU A 152 31.15 53.07 -21.52
C LEU A 152 32.22 54.16 -21.37
N ARG A 153 32.72 54.71 -22.47
CA ARG A 153 33.68 55.83 -22.48
C ARG A 153 33.03 57.21 -22.40
N ARG A 154 31.69 57.28 -22.47
CA ARG A 154 30.93 58.53 -22.50
C ARG A 154 30.51 59.02 -21.11
N ASP A 155 30.63 58.16 -20.10
CA ASP A 155 30.47 58.45 -18.67
C ASP A 155 31.84 58.70 -18.02
#